data_AF-A0A938G2A8-F1
#
_entry.id   AF-A0A938G2A8-F1
#
_cell.length_a   1.000
_cell.length_b   1.000
_cell.length_c   1.000
_cell.angle_alpha   90.00
_cell.angle_beta   90.00
_cell.angle_gamma   90.00
#
_symmetry.space_group_name_H-M   'P 1'
#
loop_
_entity.id
_entity.type
_entity.pdbx_description
1 polymer ?
#
loop_
_entity_poly.entity_id
_entity_poly.type
_entity_poly.pdbx_seq_one_letter_code
_entity_poly.pdbx_strand_id
1 'polypeptide(L)'
;MVISKKFLAKKCAAQRKLVARQLRKQRIKLELSQDELAQRAGIERKTVNRIENGHFSPTLETITRLCIVLKIAPSTLFGSGRRAKR
;
A
#
# COMPACT_ATOMS: atom_id res chain seq x y z
N MET A 1 -22.95 1.06 20.80
CA MET A 1 -22.02 2.08 20.25
C MET A 1 -21.72 1.74 18.79
N VAL A 2 -22.21 2.54 17.85
CA VAL A 2 -21.88 2.38 16.41
C VAL A 2 -20.72 3.29 16.06
N ILE A 3 -19.70 2.74 15.40
CA ILE A 3 -18.56 3.54 14.93
C ILE A 3 -19.07 4.52 13.86
N SER A 4 -18.83 5.82 14.06
CA SER A 4 -19.27 6.86 13.13
C SER A 4 -18.66 6.68 11.73
N LYS A 5 -19.49 6.84 10.68
CA LYS A 5 -19.05 6.82 9.27
C LYS A 5 -17.91 7.82 9.00
N LYS A 6 -17.94 9.00 9.64
CA LYS A 6 -16.89 10.03 9.54
C LYS A 6 -15.56 9.52 10.09
N PHE A 7 -15.60 8.76 11.18
CA PHE A 7 -14.40 8.16 11.78
C PHE A 7 -13.78 7.09 10.86
N LEU A 8 -14.61 6.17 10.33
CA LEU A 8 -14.14 5.14 9.40
C LEU A 8 -13.50 5.75 8.14
N ALA A 9 -14.16 6.74 7.53
CA ALA A 9 -13.63 7.43 6.36
C ALA A 9 -12.26 8.09 6.62
N LYS A 10 -12.12 8.77 7.77
CA LYS A 10 -10.85 9.37 8.20
C LYS A 10 -9.76 8.31 8.38
N LYS A 11 -10.10 7.18 9.00
CA LYS A 11 -9.14 6.08 9.24
C LYS A 11 -8.69 5.44 7.93
N CYS A 12 -9.59 5.16 6.99
CA CYS A 12 -9.26 4.62 5.67
C CYS A 12 -8.41 5.59 4.85
N ALA A 13 -8.67 6.89 4.92
CA ALA A 13 -7.84 7.90 4.26
C ALA A 13 -6.41 7.94 4.83
N ALA A 14 -6.28 7.88 6.17
CA ALA A 14 -4.97 7.80 6.83
C ALA A 14 -4.23 6.51 6.45
N GLN A 15 -4.93 5.37 6.40
CA GLN A 15 -4.35 4.09 6.03
C GLN A 15 -3.84 4.09 4.57
N ARG A 16 -4.63 4.62 3.64
CA ARG A 16 -4.22 4.77 2.23
C ARG A 16 -2.93 5.60 2.10
N LYS A 17 -2.84 6.74 2.79
CA LYS A 17 -1.62 7.56 2.81
C LYS A 17 -0.40 6.82 3.37
N LEU A 18 -0.60 5.95 4.36
CA LEU A 18 0.48 5.16 4.92
C LEU A 18 0.96 4.09 3.93
N VAL A 19 0.05 3.32 3.33
CA VAL A 19 0.36 2.32 2.31
C VAL A 19 1.07 2.96 1.12
N ALA A 20 0.56 4.09 0.64
CA ALA A 20 1.14 4.86 -0.45
C ALA A 20 2.62 5.22 -0.20
N ARG A 21 2.92 5.75 1.00
CA ARG A 21 4.29 6.09 1.40
C ARG A 21 5.20 4.88 1.52
N GLN A 22 4.72 3.79 2.13
CA GLN A 22 5.52 2.57 2.27
C GLN A 22 5.80 1.92 0.93
N LEU A 23 4.80 1.84 0.04
CA LEU A 23 4.97 1.30 -1.30
C LEU A 23 6.05 2.06 -2.06
N ARG A 24 5.95 3.39 -2.11
CA ARG A 24 6.93 4.26 -2.78
C ARG A 24 8.33 4.09 -2.18
N LYS A 25 8.43 4.01 -0.85
CA LYS A 25 9.71 3.81 -0.14
C LYS A 25 10.37 2.50 -0.55
N GLN A 26 9.63 1.39 -0.56
CA GLN A 26 10.18 0.08 -0.90
C GLN A 26 10.52 -0.02 -2.38
N ARG A 27 9.71 0.58 -3.25
CA ARG A 27 10.01 0.68 -4.69
C ARG A 27 11.33 1.40 -4.94
N ILE A 28 11.53 2.58 -4.36
CA ILE A 28 12.76 3.37 -4.51
C ILE A 28 13.96 2.63 -3.91
N LYS A 29 13.79 1.90 -2.80
CA LYS A 29 14.86 1.08 -2.20
C LYS A 29 15.37 -0.02 -3.15
N LEU A 30 14.52 -0.50 -4.06
CA LEU A 30 14.87 -1.47 -5.09
C LEU A 30 15.19 -0.81 -6.43
N GLU A 31 15.31 0.51 -6.47
CA GLU A 31 15.66 1.32 -7.66
C GLU A 31 14.70 1.12 -8.84
N LEU A 32 13.45 0.74 -8.57
CA LEU A 32 12.44 0.52 -9.60
C LEU A 32 11.71 1.82 -9.92
N SER A 33 11.47 2.08 -11.21
CA SER A 33 10.44 3.02 -11.66
C SER A 33 9.03 2.49 -11.37
N GLN A 34 8.02 3.37 -11.47
CA GLN A 34 6.63 2.94 -11.34
C GLN A 34 6.23 1.94 -12.44
N ASP A 35 6.82 2.08 -13.63
CA ASP A 35 6.54 1.22 -14.77
C ASP A 35 7.13 -0.18 -14.58
N GLU A 36 8.39 -0.26 -14.15
CA GLU A 36 9.04 -1.56 -13.86
C GLU A 36 8.34 -2.32 -12.73
N LEU A 37 7.92 -1.63 -11.67
CA LEU A 37 7.14 -2.26 -10.61
C LEU A 37 5.82 -2.80 -11.15
N ALA A 38 5.14 -2.03 -12.01
CA ALA A 38 3.88 -2.42 -12.60
C ALA A 38 4.02 -3.64 -13.51
N GLN A 39 5.02 -3.63 -14.42
CA GLN A 39 5.33 -4.74 -15.29
C GLN A 39 5.66 -6.02 -14.51
N ARG A 40 6.56 -5.93 -13.52
CA ARG A 40 6.94 -7.09 -12.68
C ARG A 40 5.76 -7.63 -11.88
N ALA A 41 4.86 -6.74 -11.43
CA ALA A 41 3.65 -7.15 -10.73
C ALA A 41 2.53 -7.60 -11.68
N GLY A 42 2.66 -7.41 -13.00
CA GLY A 42 1.66 -7.66 -14.03
C GLY A 42 0.40 -6.81 -13.91
N ILE A 43 0.53 -5.57 -13.45
CA ILE A 43 -0.57 -4.61 -13.30
C ILE A 43 -0.29 -3.35 -14.12
N GLU A 44 -1.30 -2.49 -14.30
CA GLU A 44 -1.11 -1.22 -15.01
C GLU A 44 -0.24 -0.22 -14.21
N ARG A 45 0.63 0.52 -14.90
CA ARG A 45 1.39 1.65 -14.32
C ARG A 45 0.49 2.68 -13.63
N LYS A 46 -0.69 2.95 -14.21
CA LYS A 46 -1.71 3.86 -13.65
C LYS A 46 -2.20 3.38 -12.29
N THR A 47 -2.29 2.07 -12.08
CA THR A 47 -2.67 1.47 -10.79
C THR A 47 -1.60 1.74 -9.74
N VAL A 48 -0.32 1.51 -10.06
CA VAL A 48 0.80 1.86 -9.16
C VAL A 48 0.79 3.34 -8.81
N ASN A 49 0.63 4.22 -9.81
CA ASN A 49 0.58 5.66 -9.60
C ASN A 49 -0.58 6.08 -8.67
N ARG A 50 -1.78 5.53 -8.89
CA ARG A 50 -2.96 5.80 -8.05
C ARG A 50 -2.77 5.35 -6.60
N ILE A 51 -2.10 4.21 -6.38
CA ILE A 51 -1.79 3.72 -5.03
C ILE A 51 -0.75 4.63 -4.36
N GLU A 52 0.34 4.97 -5.04
CA GLU A 52 1.41 5.83 -4.47
C GLU A 52 0.95 7.26 -4.18
N ASN A 53 -0.11 7.74 -4.83
CA ASN A 53 -0.74 9.03 -4.51
C ASN A 53 -1.86 8.92 -3.45
N GLY A 54 -2.20 7.71 -2.98
CA GLY A 54 -3.21 7.50 -1.94
C GLY A 54 -4.66 7.73 -2.40
N HIS A 55 -4.90 7.83 -3.71
CA HIS A 55 -6.22 8.10 -4.29
C HIS A 55 -7.09 6.85 -4.39
N PHE A 56 -6.50 5.66 -4.29
CA PHE A 56 -7.18 4.41 -4.54
C PHE A 56 -6.95 3.39 -3.43
N SER A 57 -7.95 2.53 -3.19
CA SER A 57 -7.82 1.37 -2.31
C SER A 57 -7.59 0.14 -3.19
N PRO A 58 -6.35 -0.37 -3.29
CA PRO A 58 -6.06 -1.55 -4.08
C PRO A 58 -6.78 -2.79 -3.53
N THR A 59 -7.05 -3.75 -4.41
CA THR A 59 -7.55 -5.07 -4.02
C THR A 59 -6.48 -5.83 -3.24
N LEU A 60 -6.90 -6.82 -2.46
CA LEU A 60 -5.97 -7.72 -1.78
C LEU A 60 -4.99 -8.37 -2.79
N GLU A 61 -5.50 -8.81 -3.94
CA GLU A 61 -4.67 -9.39 -5.01
C GLU A 61 -3.58 -8.42 -5.47
N THR A 62 -3.92 -7.15 -5.73
CA THR A 62 -2.94 -6.13 -6.15
C THR A 62 -1.86 -5.93 -5.08
N ILE A 63 -2.26 -5.86 -3.81
CA ILE A 63 -1.32 -5.73 -2.68
C ILE A 63 -0.40 -6.94 -2.62
N THR A 64 -0.94 -8.15 -2.72
CA THR A 64 -0.16 -9.40 -2.68
C THR A 64 0.88 -9.43 -3.80
N ARG A 65 0.50 -9.09 -5.04
CA ARG A 65 1.41 -9.04 -6.19
C ARG A 65 2.54 -8.04 -5.98
N LEU A 66 2.21 -6.83 -5.50
CA LEU A 66 3.20 -5.80 -5.17
C LEU A 66 4.15 -6.27 -4.06
N CYS A 67 3.64 -6.90 -3.00
CA CYS A 67 4.45 -7.44 -1.90
C CYS A 67 5.45 -8.50 -2.37
N ILE A 68 5.03 -9.41 -3.24
CA ILE A 68 5.89 -10.47 -3.80
C ILE A 68 7.04 -9.85 -4.59
N VAL A 69 6.75 -8.91 -5.50
CA VAL A 69 7.77 -8.24 -6.32
C VAL A 69 8.75 -7.43 -5.46
N LEU A 70 8.23 -6.73 -4.46
CA LEU A 70 9.03 -5.93 -3.54
C LEU A 70 9.74 -6.77 -2.46
N LYS A 71 9.50 -8.09 -2.41
CA LYS A 71 10.04 -9.03 -1.41
C LYS A 71 9.79 -8.58 0.03
N ILE A 72 8.58 -8.12 0.32
CA ILE A 72 8.15 -7.66 1.65
C ILE A 72 6.88 -8.36 2.11
N ALA A 73 6.70 -8.46 3.43
CA ALA A 73 5.43 -8.86 4.01
C ALA A 73 4.37 -7.73 3.88
N PRO A 74 3.07 -8.05 3.73
CA PRO A 74 2.00 -7.05 3.72
C PRO A 74 1.99 -6.15 4.96
N SER A 75 2.37 -6.68 6.13
CA SER A 75 2.49 -5.90 7.37
C SER A 75 3.45 -4.71 7.25
N THR A 76 4.47 -4.81 6.39
CA THR A 76 5.39 -3.69 6.09
C THR A 76 4.68 -2.55 5.37
N LEU A 77 3.70 -2.85 4.50
CA LEU A 77 2.92 -1.82 3.80
C LEU A 77 1.90 -1.14 4.70
N PHE A 78 1.21 -1.90 5.56
CA PHE A 78 0.18 -1.37 6.45
C PHE A 78 0.76 -0.73 7.72
N GLY A 79 2.08 -0.79 7.90
CA GLY A 79 2.78 -0.37 9.11
C GLY A 79 2.64 -1.43 10.19
N SER A 80 3.59 -1.49 11.11
CA SER A 80 3.48 -2.31 12.32
C SER A 80 2.22 -1.86 13.07
N GLY A 81 1.12 -2.59 12.88
CA GLY A 81 0.01 -2.57 13.82
C GLY A 81 0.65 -2.75 15.19
N ARG A 82 0.39 -1.79 16.09
CA ARG A 82 0.93 -1.74 17.46
C ARG A 82 1.31 -3.16 17.89
N ARG A 83 2.61 -3.45 18.03
CA ARG A 83 3.05 -4.68 18.70
C ARG A 83 2.26 -4.67 20.01
N ALA A 84 1.32 -5.60 20.16
CA ALA A 84 0.79 -5.90 21.48
C ALA A 84 2.05 -6.23 22.29
N LYS A 85 2.37 -5.32 23.22
CA LYS A 85 3.51 -5.44 24.11
C LYS A 85 3.30 -6.78 24.81
N ARG A 86 4.19 -7.75 24.52
CA ARG A 86 4.26 -8.99 25.30
C ARG A 86 4.59 -8.64 26.74
#